data_AF-A0A8T2J978-F1
#
_entry.id   AF-A0A8T2J978-F1
#
_cell.length_a   1.000
_cell.length_b   1.000
_cell.length_c   1.000
_cell.angle_alpha   90.00
_cell.angle_beta   90.00
_cell.angle_gamma   90.00
#
_symmetry.space_group_name_H-M   'P 1'
#
loop_
_entity.id
_entity.type
_entity.pdbx_description
1 polymer ?
#
loop_
_entity_poly.entity_id
_entity_poly.type
_entity_poly.pdbx_seq_one_letter_code
_entity_poly.pdbx_strand_id
1 'polypeptide(L)'
;MSMTDEMLKHPSVSKMTNGHQEVSYDSLSLKNDAEMLEQIKQLLHENNNLKETMKQMNQGMKERLEELLKRHNQRLVDLNSENELLRKELHSLKVKAAEPFQETFTFSATDAAGEAIKQMKTQLTRLQTEKADLLGIISELQLKLGSFSSDDSFVEIRISVSLTISRTNSLKEENGIEQEEMAISRLLHSLREETQKVEKLKTELLSANERVAYLEKQTSDLCEKEIQTENETVQNRESQCELIISGEVDLLKQKVKSLNKELQEASVKLNGAEHLKIKLQDKLKENQVSLDEKQSLAYAVKKLELHVESLQSAIKMEQNKTEVEKEQLTSLQAAYEKLNLEYQELRRNECEKVSKEEFKELLQKLDACEKALAKKQFEIDEMKETVTKHKEDMETIELLRAQIDLFCSDFHAERSARENIHQEKEELAAHLAFMMQENEKLKEEITGRQSIEQLQKRHGSTMSGDGSESPCLVPRGMESIYQQDLPVHTCPKCNLNVPDIDTLQIHVMDCIT
;
A
#
# COMPACT_ATOMS: atom_id res chain seq x y z
N MET A 1 28.96 56.91 25.18
CA MET A 1 29.82 57.02 26.38
C MET A 1 31.19 56.50 25.96
N SER A 2 31.99 57.24 25.19
CA SER A 2 32.42 58.65 25.28
C SER A 2 33.75 58.76 26.03
N MET A 3 34.71 59.45 25.41
CA MET A 3 36.10 59.62 25.86
C MET A 3 36.22 60.70 26.94
N THR A 4 37.20 60.54 27.82
CA THR A 4 38.10 61.60 28.36
C THR A 4 39.37 60.85 28.82
N ASP A 5 40.58 61.10 28.31
CA ASP A 5 41.35 62.36 28.30
C ASP A 5 41.94 62.72 29.66
N GLU A 6 43.27 62.68 29.77
CA GLU A 6 44.04 63.60 30.61
C GLU A 6 45.52 63.64 30.16
N MET A 7 45.88 64.62 29.33
CA MET A 7 47.29 65.05 29.19
C MET A 7 47.53 66.33 29.98
N LEU A 8 48.43 66.31 30.97
CA LEU A 8 49.49 67.32 31.19
C LEU A 8 50.31 67.06 32.47
N LYS A 9 51.65 67.05 32.35
CA LYS A 9 52.61 67.63 33.34
C LYS A 9 54.06 67.56 32.84
N HIS A 10 54.57 68.69 32.36
CA HIS A 10 56.00 69.00 32.49
C HIS A 10 56.26 69.51 33.93
N PRO A 11 57.52 69.52 34.41
CA PRO A 11 58.29 70.76 34.27
C PRO A 11 59.83 70.63 34.11
N SER A 12 60.42 71.75 33.68
CA SER A 12 61.79 72.21 33.98
C SER A 12 63.02 71.49 33.40
N VAL A 13 63.68 72.22 32.48
CA VAL A 13 65.10 72.08 32.12
C VAL A 13 66.01 72.39 33.33
N SER A 14 67.15 71.69 33.47
CA SER A 14 68.27 72.20 34.27
C SER A 14 69.65 71.76 33.75
N LYS A 15 70.34 72.72 33.10
CA LYS A 15 71.79 72.97 33.02
C LYS A 15 72.76 71.85 32.58
N MET A 16 73.69 72.25 31.71
CA MET A 16 74.82 71.45 31.23
C MET A 16 75.94 71.36 32.28
N THR A 17 76.65 70.22 32.29
CA THR A 17 78.01 70.10 32.84
C THR A 17 78.86 69.26 31.89
N ASN A 18 79.93 69.83 31.32
CA ASN A 18 80.95 69.04 30.62
C ASN A 18 81.71 68.19 31.65
N GLY A 19 81.82 66.89 31.39
CA GLY A 19 82.60 65.94 32.18
C GLY A 19 83.16 64.86 31.25
N HIS A 20 84.39 64.43 31.50
CA HIS A 20 85.15 63.62 30.55
C HIS A 20 84.54 62.24 30.27
N GLN A 21 84.69 61.82 29.01
CA GLN A 21 84.38 60.50 28.51
C GLN A 21 85.42 59.48 29.01
N GLU A 22 85.21 58.90 30.19
CA GLU A 22 85.78 57.59 30.53
C GLU A 22 84.79 56.47 30.16
N VAL A 23 85.32 55.38 29.63
CA VAL A 23 84.54 54.41 28.86
C VAL A 23 84.08 53.26 29.75
N SER A 24 82.84 53.35 30.23
CA SER A 24 82.17 52.25 30.94
C SER A 24 81.61 51.20 29.97
N TYR A 25 82.48 50.54 29.20
CA TYR A 25 82.15 49.27 28.55
C TYR A 25 82.00 48.18 29.63
N ASP A 26 80.76 47.95 30.08
CA ASP A 26 80.29 46.67 30.63
C ASP A 26 78.78 46.70 30.88
N SER A 27 78.32 47.64 31.71
CA SER A 27 76.97 47.57 32.32
C SER A 27 75.79 47.71 31.34
N LEU A 28 76.01 48.31 30.16
CA LEU A 28 75.01 48.37 29.08
C LEU A 28 75.07 47.16 28.13
N SER A 29 76.27 46.61 27.84
CA SER A 29 76.39 45.38 27.06
C SER A 29 75.75 44.23 27.82
N LEU A 30 76.17 44.01 29.07
CA LEU A 30 75.69 42.91 29.92
C LEU A 30 74.17 42.87 30.12
N LYS A 31 73.46 44.00 29.96
CA LYS A 31 71.98 44.03 29.92
C LYS A 31 71.44 43.57 28.57
N ASN A 32 71.93 44.15 27.48
CA ASN A 32 71.52 43.80 26.12
C ASN A 32 71.83 42.32 25.80
N ASP A 33 72.96 41.83 26.29
CA ASP A 33 73.41 40.43 26.21
C ASP A 33 72.54 39.51 27.09
N ALA A 34 72.11 39.95 28.28
CA ALA A 34 71.19 39.20 29.13
C ALA A 34 69.77 39.13 28.55
N GLU A 35 69.28 40.22 27.96
CA GLU A 35 67.98 40.28 27.27
C GLU A 35 67.99 39.39 26.02
N MET A 36 69.08 39.41 25.23
CA MET A 36 69.29 38.48 24.12
C MET A 36 69.32 37.01 24.60
N LEU A 37 70.02 36.72 25.70
CA LEU A 37 70.06 35.37 26.28
C LEU A 37 68.69 34.90 26.78
N GLU A 38 67.85 35.79 27.31
CA GLU A 38 66.49 35.43 27.71
C GLU A 38 65.59 35.20 26.48
N GLN A 39 65.71 36.01 25.43
CA GLN A 39 65.01 35.79 24.16
C GLN A 39 65.43 34.47 23.50
N ILE A 40 66.72 34.10 23.56
CA ILE A 40 67.23 32.80 23.11
C ILE A 40 66.66 31.65 23.96
N LYS A 41 66.57 31.79 25.29
CA LYS A 41 65.91 30.80 26.16
C LYS A 41 64.44 30.64 25.81
N GLN A 42 63.71 31.73 25.57
CA GLN A 42 62.31 31.69 25.19
C GLN A 42 62.12 30.99 23.84
N LEU A 43 62.89 31.33 22.81
CA LEU A 43 62.86 30.65 21.51
C LEU A 43 63.22 29.16 21.62
N LEU A 44 64.17 28.79 22.49
CA LEU A 44 64.48 27.38 22.77
C LEU A 44 63.33 26.67 23.50
N HIS A 45 62.61 27.34 24.40
CA HIS A 45 61.44 26.78 25.07
C HIS A 45 60.28 26.58 24.09
N GLU A 46 59.97 27.59 23.28
CA GLU A 46 58.95 27.53 22.22
C GLU A 46 59.27 26.46 21.18
N ASN A 47 60.53 26.35 20.74
CA ASN A 47 60.95 25.31 19.79
C ASN A 47 60.83 23.89 20.38
N ASN A 48 61.18 23.70 21.66
CA ASN A 48 60.95 22.42 22.34
C ASN A 48 59.45 22.11 22.51
N ASN A 49 58.62 23.09 22.83
CA ASN A 49 57.16 22.91 22.91
C ASN A 49 56.53 22.57 21.55
N LEU A 50 56.97 23.22 20.46
CA LEU A 50 56.59 22.88 19.09
C LEU A 50 57.04 21.47 18.69
N LYS A 51 58.23 21.06 19.12
CA LYS A 51 58.76 19.70 18.91
C LYS A 51 57.98 18.64 19.69
N GLU A 52 57.52 18.93 20.91
CA GLU A 52 56.69 18.03 21.70
C GLU A 52 55.25 17.94 21.17
N THR A 53 54.63 19.06 20.82
CA THR A 53 53.29 19.07 20.20
C THR A 53 53.27 18.39 18.83
N MET A 54 54.28 18.61 17.97
CA MET A 54 54.44 17.81 16.74
C MET A 54 54.64 16.32 17.02
N LYS A 55 55.41 15.95 18.06
CA LYS A 55 55.60 14.55 18.45
C LYS A 55 54.28 13.92 18.92
N GLN A 56 53.48 14.62 19.71
CA GLN A 56 52.16 14.19 20.15
C GLN A 56 51.19 14.06 18.96
N MET A 57 51.17 15.04 18.04
CA MET A 57 50.33 15.00 16.84
C MET A 57 50.69 13.81 15.93
N ASN A 58 51.99 13.58 15.68
CA ASN A 58 52.46 12.47 14.87
C ASN A 58 52.17 11.11 15.52
N GLN A 59 52.28 11.01 16.86
CA GLN A 59 51.90 9.80 17.60
C GLN A 59 50.39 9.54 17.51
N GLY A 60 49.54 10.56 17.72
CA GLY A 60 48.09 10.42 17.58
C GLY A 60 47.65 10.14 16.14
N MET A 61 48.36 10.65 15.13
CA MET A 61 48.12 10.30 13.72
C MET A 61 48.48 8.83 13.45
N LYS A 62 49.62 8.36 13.98
CA LYS A 62 50.03 6.96 13.89
C LYS A 62 49.00 6.03 14.55
N GLU A 63 48.53 6.35 15.76
CA GLU A 63 47.52 5.57 16.48
C GLU A 63 46.20 5.49 15.70
N ARG A 64 45.75 6.61 15.09
CA ARG A 64 44.56 6.61 14.20
C ARG A 64 44.75 5.73 12.96
N LEU A 65 45.95 5.73 12.36
CA LEU A 65 46.27 4.87 11.22
C LEU A 65 46.33 3.39 11.60
N GLU A 66 46.90 3.06 12.76
CA GLU A 66 46.92 1.70 13.29
C GLU A 66 45.50 1.21 13.65
N GLU A 67 44.63 2.07 14.19
CA GLU A 67 43.24 1.72 14.44
C GLU A 67 42.44 1.54 13.14
N LEU A 68 42.62 2.41 12.15
CA LEU A 68 42.01 2.27 10.82
C LEU A 68 42.44 0.97 10.13
N LEU A 69 43.74 0.64 10.18
CA LEU A 69 44.28 -0.61 9.67
C LEU A 69 43.67 -1.83 10.39
N LYS A 70 43.53 -1.76 11.72
CA LYS A 70 42.90 -2.81 12.53
C LYS A 70 41.42 -3.00 12.18
N ARG A 71 40.65 -1.91 12.06
CA ARG A 71 39.23 -1.95 11.63
C ARG A 71 39.07 -2.51 10.21
N HIS A 72 39.96 -2.12 9.29
CA HIS A 72 39.97 -2.64 7.92
C HIS A 72 40.29 -4.14 7.87
N ASN A 73 41.32 -4.58 8.60
CA ASN A 73 41.71 -5.99 8.67
C ASN A 73 40.64 -6.85 9.35
N GLN A 74 39.97 -6.34 10.39
CA GLN A 74 38.81 -7.02 10.99
C GLN A 74 37.71 -7.21 9.94
N ARG A 75 37.32 -6.15 9.22
CA ARG A 75 36.30 -6.24 8.16
C ARG A 75 36.67 -7.23 7.04
N LEU A 76 37.95 -7.36 6.71
CA LEU A 76 38.43 -8.39 5.77
C LEU A 76 38.30 -9.81 6.35
N VAL A 77 38.58 -10.02 7.64
CA VAL A 77 38.36 -11.30 8.32
C VAL A 77 36.87 -11.64 8.37
N ASP A 78 36.03 -10.68 8.71
CA ASP A 78 34.57 -10.84 8.78
C ASP A 78 34.02 -11.24 7.40
N LEU A 79 34.34 -10.47 6.34
CA LEU A 79 33.95 -10.77 4.95
C LEU A 79 34.51 -12.10 4.45
N ASN A 80 35.72 -12.50 4.84
CA ASN A 80 36.29 -13.79 4.48
C ASN A 80 35.56 -14.95 5.21
N SER A 81 35.13 -14.75 6.46
CA SER A 81 34.31 -15.72 7.19
C SER A 81 32.91 -15.87 6.58
N GLU A 82 32.29 -14.76 6.15
CA GLU A 82 31.02 -14.74 5.41
C GLU A 82 31.17 -15.46 4.05
N ASN A 83 32.23 -15.17 3.30
CA ASN A 83 32.52 -15.87 2.04
C ASN A 83 32.76 -17.37 2.26
N GLU A 84 33.39 -17.79 3.36
CA GLU A 84 33.54 -19.20 3.72
C GLU A 84 32.23 -19.86 4.16
N LEU A 85 31.32 -19.14 4.80
CA LEU A 85 29.96 -19.61 5.09
C LEU A 85 29.15 -19.78 3.79
N LEU A 86 29.16 -18.77 2.91
CA LEU A 86 28.51 -18.82 1.59
C LEU A 86 29.11 -19.92 0.70
N ARG A 87 30.42 -20.16 0.76
CA ARG A 87 31.06 -21.31 0.09
C ARG A 87 30.60 -22.64 0.65
N LYS A 88 30.44 -22.78 1.97
CA LYS A 88 29.92 -24.00 2.62
C LYS A 88 28.44 -24.21 2.32
N GLU A 89 27.65 -23.15 2.22
CA GLU A 89 26.25 -23.21 1.81
C GLU A 89 26.11 -23.58 0.32
N LEU A 90 26.84 -22.92 -0.57
CA LEU A 90 26.94 -23.30 -1.99
C LEU A 90 27.46 -24.74 -2.15
N HIS A 91 28.40 -25.19 -1.32
CA HIS A 91 28.85 -26.59 -1.31
C HIS A 91 27.77 -27.53 -0.77
N SER A 92 27.00 -27.15 0.25
CA SER A 92 25.86 -27.95 0.74
C SER A 92 24.76 -28.06 -0.31
N LEU A 93 24.41 -26.97 -0.98
CA LEU A 93 23.46 -26.94 -2.09
C LEU A 93 23.99 -27.73 -3.29
N LYS A 94 25.28 -27.63 -3.61
CA LYS A 94 25.91 -28.39 -4.69
C LYS A 94 26.02 -29.88 -4.37
N VAL A 95 26.27 -30.28 -3.13
CA VAL A 95 26.22 -31.69 -2.69
C VAL A 95 24.79 -32.20 -2.72
N LYS A 96 23.80 -31.46 -2.21
CA LYS A 96 22.36 -31.80 -2.36
C LYS A 96 21.91 -31.92 -3.83
N ALA A 97 22.59 -31.24 -4.76
CA ALA A 97 22.36 -31.32 -6.20
C ALA A 97 23.28 -32.31 -6.94
N ALA A 98 24.21 -32.97 -6.25
CA ALA A 98 25.23 -33.85 -6.84
C ALA A 98 25.47 -35.16 -6.05
N GLU A 99 24.73 -35.44 -4.98
CA GLU A 99 24.66 -36.76 -4.37
C GLU A 99 24.18 -37.77 -5.42
N PRO A 100 25.01 -38.76 -5.81
CA PRO A 100 24.60 -39.76 -6.77
C PRO A 100 23.64 -40.71 -6.07
N PHE A 101 22.36 -40.65 -6.45
CA PHE A 101 21.36 -41.60 -5.97
C PHE A 101 21.66 -42.99 -6.54
N GLN A 102 22.48 -43.78 -5.85
CA GLN A 102 22.49 -45.23 -6.06
C GLN A 102 21.15 -45.79 -5.52
N GLU A 103 20.43 -46.64 -6.25
CA GLU A 103 20.89 -47.41 -7.41
C GLU A 103 19.89 -47.46 -8.57
N THR A 104 20.43 -47.51 -9.79
CA THR A 104 19.71 -47.73 -11.07
C THR A 104 18.58 -46.75 -11.45
N PHE A 105 19.01 -45.57 -11.89
CA PHE A 105 18.57 -45.00 -13.19
C PHE A 105 17.10 -44.56 -13.32
N THR A 106 16.75 -43.41 -12.73
CA THR A 106 15.84 -42.44 -13.39
C THR A 106 16.32 -41.01 -13.18
N PHE A 107 16.56 -40.30 -14.28
CA PHE A 107 17.05 -38.93 -14.34
C PHE A 107 15.84 -37.97 -14.43
N SER A 108 15.77 -36.90 -13.62
CA SER A 108 14.83 -35.79 -13.88
C SER A 108 14.96 -34.55 -12.98
N ALA A 109 15.19 -34.65 -11.67
CA ALA A 109 14.80 -33.61 -10.71
C ALA A 109 15.25 -32.15 -11.00
N THR A 110 16.49 -31.93 -11.47
CA THR A 110 16.99 -30.58 -11.79
C THR A 110 16.43 -30.04 -13.11
N ASP A 111 16.29 -30.88 -14.13
CA ASP A 111 15.61 -30.52 -15.37
C ASP A 111 14.11 -30.35 -15.14
N ALA A 112 13.48 -31.16 -14.29
CA ALA A 112 12.06 -31.04 -13.93
C ALA A 112 11.73 -29.69 -13.27
N ALA A 113 12.65 -29.09 -12.50
CA ALA A 113 12.49 -27.72 -12.01
C ALA A 113 12.56 -26.69 -13.16
N GLY A 114 13.51 -26.86 -14.09
CA GLY A 114 13.63 -26.01 -15.29
C GLY A 114 12.45 -26.18 -16.26
N GLU A 115 11.92 -27.38 -16.41
CA GLU A 115 10.77 -27.73 -17.23
C GLU A 115 9.46 -27.30 -16.58
N ALA A 116 9.30 -27.41 -15.26
CA ALA A 116 8.17 -26.81 -14.55
C ALA A 116 8.16 -25.28 -14.70
N ILE A 117 9.32 -24.61 -14.66
CA ILE A 117 9.43 -23.17 -14.93
C ILE A 117 9.11 -22.84 -16.40
N LYS A 118 9.54 -23.66 -17.38
CA LYS A 118 9.15 -23.52 -18.78
C LYS A 118 7.64 -23.77 -18.96
N GLN A 119 7.08 -24.79 -18.32
CA GLN A 119 5.67 -25.17 -18.41
C GLN A 119 4.76 -24.12 -17.78
N MET A 120 5.11 -23.58 -16.60
CA MET A 120 4.39 -22.45 -16.01
C MET A 120 4.51 -21.18 -16.87
N LYS A 121 5.64 -20.92 -17.54
CA LYS A 121 5.73 -19.84 -18.53
C LYS A 121 4.80 -20.07 -19.73
N THR A 122 4.71 -21.28 -20.25
CA THR A 122 3.80 -21.65 -21.35
C THR A 122 2.32 -21.63 -20.92
N GLN A 123 2.01 -21.98 -19.67
CA GLN A 123 0.67 -21.80 -19.11
C GLN A 123 0.34 -20.32 -18.93
N LEU A 124 1.29 -19.49 -18.48
CA LEU A 124 1.09 -18.06 -18.31
C LEU A 124 0.88 -17.34 -19.64
N THR A 125 1.63 -17.68 -20.70
CA THR A 125 1.37 -17.12 -22.04
C THR A 125 0.04 -17.60 -22.61
N ARG A 126 -0.33 -18.87 -22.40
CA ARG A 126 -1.66 -19.39 -22.78
C ARG A 126 -2.80 -18.68 -22.05
N LEU A 127 -2.67 -18.45 -20.75
CA LEU A 127 -3.66 -17.69 -19.97
C LEU A 127 -3.70 -16.21 -20.37
N GLN A 128 -2.59 -15.64 -20.85
CA GLN A 128 -2.58 -14.31 -21.46
C GLN A 128 -3.30 -14.26 -22.82
N THR A 129 -3.17 -15.28 -23.67
CA THR A 129 -3.96 -15.37 -24.92
C THR A 129 -5.43 -15.62 -24.63
N GLU A 130 -5.78 -16.58 -23.75
CA GLU A 130 -7.18 -16.83 -23.37
C GLU A 130 -7.82 -15.60 -22.72
N LYS A 131 -7.06 -14.81 -21.94
CA LYS A 131 -7.52 -13.50 -21.43
C LYS A 131 -7.73 -12.48 -22.56
N ALA A 132 -6.87 -12.43 -23.57
CA ALA A 132 -7.04 -11.54 -24.72
C ALA A 132 -8.27 -11.92 -25.55
N ASP A 133 -8.47 -13.21 -25.79
CA ASP A 133 -9.65 -13.75 -26.50
C ASP A 133 -10.94 -13.46 -25.73
N LEU A 134 -10.94 -13.67 -24.39
CA LEU A 134 -12.07 -13.32 -23.54
C LEU A 134 -12.35 -11.81 -23.51
N LEU A 135 -11.32 -10.95 -23.54
CA LEU A 135 -11.51 -9.50 -23.69
C LEU A 135 -12.05 -9.12 -25.08
N GLY A 136 -11.67 -9.86 -26.13
CA GLY A 136 -12.26 -9.76 -27.47
C GLY A 136 -13.74 -10.14 -27.46
N ILE A 137 -14.10 -11.27 -26.85
CA ILE A 137 -15.48 -11.74 -26.70
C ILE A 137 -16.30 -10.75 -25.84
N ILE A 138 -15.75 -10.21 -24.75
CA ILE A 138 -16.40 -9.17 -23.95
C ILE A 138 -16.62 -7.91 -24.78
N SER A 139 -15.65 -7.51 -25.61
CA SER A 139 -15.79 -6.35 -26.52
C SER A 139 -16.86 -6.60 -27.58
N GLU A 140 -16.91 -7.80 -28.18
CA GLU A 140 -17.99 -8.20 -29.09
C GLU A 140 -19.36 -8.22 -28.40
N LEU A 141 -19.45 -8.75 -27.18
CA LEU A 141 -20.70 -8.78 -26.41
C LEU A 141 -21.15 -7.38 -26.02
N GLN A 142 -20.22 -6.48 -25.67
CA GLN A 142 -20.51 -5.06 -25.43
C GLN A 142 -20.92 -4.33 -26.71
N LEU A 143 -20.32 -4.64 -27.86
CA LEU A 143 -20.75 -4.12 -29.16
C LEU A 143 -22.13 -4.67 -29.57
N LYS A 144 -22.43 -5.94 -29.29
CA LYS A 144 -23.75 -6.55 -29.51
C LYS A 144 -24.81 -5.93 -28.58
N LEU A 145 -24.51 -5.75 -27.29
CA LEU A 145 -25.35 -5.01 -26.34
C LEU A 145 -25.57 -3.55 -26.76
N GLY A 146 -24.53 -2.86 -27.21
CA GLY A 146 -24.64 -1.51 -27.79
C GLY A 146 -25.45 -1.47 -29.09
N SER A 147 -25.45 -2.55 -29.87
CA SER A 147 -26.27 -2.70 -31.08
C SER A 147 -27.75 -2.92 -30.79
N PHE A 148 -28.12 -3.24 -29.54
CA PHE A 148 -29.53 -3.27 -29.08
C PHE A 148 -29.99 -1.92 -28.50
N SER A 149 -29.22 -0.84 -28.70
CA SER A 149 -29.58 0.53 -28.25
C SER A 149 -30.52 1.28 -29.22
N SER A 150 -31.46 0.58 -29.86
CA SER A 150 -32.69 1.16 -30.43
C SER A 150 -33.76 0.08 -30.43
N ASP A 151 -34.90 0.37 -29.80
CA ASP A 151 -36.17 -0.36 -29.91
C ASP A 151 -36.14 -1.89 -29.61
N ASP A 152 -36.24 -2.26 -28.34
CA ASP A 152 -37.16 -3.34 -27.96
C ASP A 152 -37.87 -3.07 -26.62
N SER A 153 -39.03 -3.69 -26.44
CA SER A 153 -40.06 -3.32 -25.47
C SER A 153 -39.85 -3.97 -24.09
N PHE A 154 -39.59 -3.15 -23.08
CA PHE A 154 -39.50 -3.60 -21.69
C PHE A 154 -40.89 -3.97 -21.13
N VAL A 155 -41.27 -5.25 -21.25
CA VAL A 155 -42.52 -5.80 -20.67
C VAL A 155 -42.39 -5.91 -19.15
N GLU A 156 -42.73 -4.82 -18.46
CA GLU A 156 -42.81 -4.76 -17.00
C GLU A 156 -43.98 -5.63 -16.47
N ILE A 157 -43.69 -6.82 -15.95
CA ILE A 157 -44.68 -7.70 -15.33
C ILE A 157 -45.11 -7.12 -13.97
N ARG A 158 -46.10 -6.22 -13.99
CA ARG A 158 -46.75 -5.69 -12.79
C ARG A 158 -47.68 -6.73 -12.16
N ILE A 159 -47.26 -7.35 -11.07
CA ILE A 159 -48.17 -8.12 -10.20
C ILE A 159 -49.02 -7.12 -9.40
N SER A 160 -50.25 -6.88 -9.85
CA SER A 160 -51.19 -5.96 -9.23
C SER A 160 -51.84 -6.55 -7.97
N VAL A 161 -51.39 -6.14 -6.79
CA VAL A 161 -51.99 -6.49 -5.49
C VAL A 161 -53.15 -5.53 -5.16
N SER A 162 -54.32 -6.06 -4.78
CA SER A 162 -55.42 -5.30 -4.15
C SER A 162 -56.49 -6.22 -3.54
N LEU A 163 -57.26 -5.68 -2.57
CA LEU A 163 -58.39 -6.29 -1.85
C LEU A 163 -57.99 -7.46 -0.91
N THR A 164 -57.74 -7.29 0.39
CA THR A 164 -58.38 -6.49 1.48
C THR A 164 -59.64 -7.11 2.07
N ILE A 165 -59.48 -7.94 3.11
CA ILE A 165 -60.46 -8.21 4.18
C ILE A 165 -59.74 -8.10 5.55
N SER A 166 -60.48 -7.76 6.61
CA SER A 166 -59.96 -7.18 7.86
C SER A 166 -59.52 -8.16 8.95
N ARG A 167 -58.71 -7.63 9.89
CA ARG A 167 -58.32 -8.26 11.17
C ARG A 167 -59.54 -8.67 12.02
N THR A 168 -59.44 -9.85 12.65
CA THR A 168 -59.82 -10.04 14.06
C THR A 168 -58.89 -11.05 14.76
N ASN A 169 -58.48 -10.68 15.98
CA ASN A 169 -58.18 -11.48 17.18
C ASN A 169 -58.43 -13.01 17.14
N SER A 170 -57.74 -13.88 17.92
CA SER A 170 -56.51 -13.80 18.75
C SER A 170 -56.24 -15.19 19.38
N LEU A 171 -55.15 -15.33 20.14
CA LEU A 171 -54.82 -16.39 21.12
C LEU A 171 -54.38 -17.79 20.64
N LYS A 172 -53.09 -18.07 20.94
CA LYS A 172 -52.56 -19.27 21.62
C LYS A 172 -52.89 -20.67 21.09
N GLU A 173 -51.88 -21.27 20.48
CA GLU A 173 -51.70 -22.73 20.41
C GLU A 173 -51.20 -23.26 21.76
N GLU A 174 -52.11 -23.76 22.61
CA GLU A 174 -51.84 -24.70 23.72
C GLU A 174 -53.20 -25.22 24.19
N ASN A 175 -53.67 -26.35 23.61
CA ASN A 175 -54.82 -27.18 24.04
C ASN A 175 -55.28 -28.22 22.99
N GLY A 176 -54.69 -28.26 21.78
CA GLY A 176 -55.15 -29.16 20.70
C GLY A 176 -55.14 -30.65 21.07
N ILE A 177 -54.08 -31.11 21.74
CA ILE A 177 -53.89 -32.52 22.11
C ILE A 177 -54.99 -33.00 23.06
N GLU A 178 -55.35 -32.25 24.11
CA GLU A 178 -56.45 -32.63 25.00
C GLU A 178 -57.80 -32.71 24.28
N GLN A 179 -58.04 -31.86 23.27
CA GLN A 179 -59.30 -31.88 22.51
C GLN A 179 -59.38 -33.11 21.59
N GLU A 180 -58.27 -33.50 20.97
CA GLU A 180 -58.15 -34.73 20.18
C GLU A 180 -58.23 -35.98 21.06
N GLU A 181 -57.54 -36.03 22.21
CA GLU A 181 -57.65 -37.12 23.18
C GLU A 181 -59.06 -37.23 23.76
N MET A 182 -59.76 -36.12 24.04
CA MET A 182 -61.16 -36.13 24.42
C MET A 182 -62.08 -36.58 23.28
N ALA A 183 -61.75 -36.31 22.02
CA ALA A 183 -62.53 -36.76 20.85
C ALA A 183 -62.35 -38.27 20.61
N ILE A 184 -61.10 -38.76 20.67
CA ILE A 184 -60.75 -40.18 20.62
C ILE A 184 -61.41 -40.92 21.79
N SER A 185 -61.36 -40.37 23.01
CA SER A 185 -62.02 -40.96 24.19
C SER A 185 -63.54 -41.06 24.02
N ARG A 186 -64.19 -40.04 23.44
CA ARG A 186 -65.63 -40.08 23.11
C ARG A 186 -65.95 -41.14 22.05
N LEU A 187 -65.14 -41.24 21.00
CA LEU A 187 -65.28 -42.26 19.95
C LEU A 187 -65.10 -43.68 20.51
N LEU A 188 -64.07 -43.92 21.32
CA LEU A 188 -63.81 -45.22 21.97
C LEU A 188 -64.90 -45.60 22.99
N HIS A 189 -65.50 -44.62 23.68
CA HIS A 189 -66.64 -44.88 24.56
C HIS A 189 -67.88 -45.27 23.74
N SER A 190 -68.22 -44.50 22.70
CA SER A 190 -69.35 -44.81 21.80
C SER A 190 -69.18 -46.17 21.10
N LEU A 191 -67.96 -46.52 20.67
CA LEU A 191 -67.67 -47.82 20.07
C LEU A 191 -67.87 -48.97 21.08
N ARG A 192 -67.50 -48.76 22.35
CA ARG A 192 -67.73 -49.72 23.44
C ARG A 192 -69.21 -49.86 23.79
N GLU A 193 -69.97 -48.77 23.79
CA GLU A 193 -71.43 -48.82 23.96
C GLU A 193 -72.11 -49.60 22.82
N GLU A 194 -71.77 -49.33 21.56
CA GLU A 194 -72.31 -50.08 20.42
C GLU A 194 -71.91 -51.55 20.46
N THR A 195 -70.69 -51.87 20.88
CA THR A 195 -70.27 -53.27 21.09
C THR A 195 -71.14 -53.95 22.17
N GLN A 196 -71.44 -53.26 23.28
CA GLN A 196 -72.32 -53.79 24.32
C GLN A 196 -73.81 -53.87 23.89
N LYS A 197 -74.28 -52.97 23.03
CA LYS A 197 -75.62 -53.05 22.41
C LYS A 197 -75.70 -54.26 21.49
N VAL A 198 -74.68 -54.51 20.66
CA VAL A 198 -74.59 -55.70 19.80
C VAL A 198 -74.55 -57.00 20.62
N GLU A 199 -73.81 -57.06 21.73
CA GLU A 199 -73.83 -58.26 22.58
C GLU A 199 -75.19 -58.51 23.24
N LYS A 200 -75.89 -57.46 23.71
CA LYS A 200 -77.26 -57.58 24.25
C LYS A 200 -78.25 -58.06 23.19
N LEU A 201 -78.24 -57.46 22.01
CA LEU A 201 -79.09 -57.89 20.89
C LEU A 201 -78.78 -59.34 20.47
N LYS A 202 -77.53 -59.78 20.57
CA LYS A 202 -77.12 -61.16 20.31
C LYS A 202 -77.63 -62.15 21.37
N THR A 203 -77.65 -61.79 22.65
CA THR A 203 -78.25 -62.64 23.69
C THR A 203 -79.77 -62.67 23.62
N GLU A 204 -80.42 -61.55 23.28
CA GLU A 204 -81.86 -61.48 23.01
C GLU A 204 -82.26 -62.33 21.79
N LEU A 205 -81.47 -62.28 20.70
CA LEU A 205 -81.68 -63.12 19.50
C LEU A 205 -81.56 -64.62 19.82
N LEU A 206 -80.57 -65.01 20.63
CA LEU A 206 -80.41 -66.41 21.06
C LEU A 206 -81.61 -66.89 21.88
N SER A 207 -82.05 -66.10 22.87
CA SER A 207 -83.23 -66.43 23.68
C SER A 207 -84.52 -66.45 22.85
N ALA A 208 -84.65 -65.58 21.85
CA ALA A 208 -85.76 -65.60 20.91
C ALA A 208 -85.77 -66.88 20.06
N ASN A 209 -84.61 -67.32 19.55
CA ASN A 209 -84.48 -68.55 18.78
C ASN A 209 -84.75 -69.81 19.62
N GLU A 210 -84.28 -69.87 20.87
CA GLU A 210 -84.63 -70.95 21.81
C GLU A 210 -86.14 -71.04 22.04
N ARG A 211 -86.81 -69.88 22.14
CA ARG A 211 -88.26 -69.79 22.31
C ARG A 211 -89.03 -70.17 21.04
N VAL A 212 -88.49 -69.92 19.85
CA VAL A 212 -89.05 -70.41 18.58
C VAL A 212 -88.91 -71.93 18.49
N ALA A 213 -87.72 -72.49 18.75
CA ALA A 213 -87.49 -73.93 18.73
C ALA A 213 -88.37 -74.70 19.74
N TYR A 214 -88.67 -74.08 20.90
CA TYR A 214 -89.63 -74.62 21.86
C TYR A 214 -91.08 -74.66 21.30
N LEU A 215 -91.51 -73.62 20.59
CA LEU A 215 -92.84 -73.55 19.97
C LEU A 215 -92.95 -74.48 18.75
N GLU A 216 -91.92 -74.56 17.92
CA GLU A 216 -91.85 -75.49 16.77
C GLU A 216 -92.00 -76.93 17.25
N LYS A 217 -91.35 -77.28 18.38
CA LYS A 217 -91.53 -78.58 19.03
C LYS A 217 -92.97 -78.80 19.51
N GLN A 218 -93.59 -77.83 20.17
CA GLN A 218 -95.02 -77.93 20.56
C GLN A 218 -95.94 -78.12 19.35
N THR A 219 -95.68 -77.48 18.21
CA THR A 219 -96.46 -77.71 16.98
C THR A 219 -96.19 -79.07 16.33
N SER A 220 -94.97 -79.60 16.44
CA SER A 220 -94.63 -80.95 15.97
C SER A 220 -95.36 -82.03 16.79
N ASP A 221 -95.44 -81.87 18.11
CA ASP A 221 -96.09 -82.81 19.04
C ASP A 221 -97.63 -82.83 18.92
N LEU A 222 -98.23 -81.93 18.12
CA LEU A 222 -99.69 -81.81 17.90
C LEU A 222 -100.17 -82.30 16.53
N CYS A 223 -99.27 -82.67 15.59
CA CYS A 223 -99.61 -82.85 14.17
C CYS A 223 -99.87 -84.30 13.72
N GLU A 224 -100.33 -85.20 14.61
CA GLU A 224 -100.62 -86.61 14.27
C GLU A 224 -102.04 -87.10 14.63
N LYS A 225 -103.04 -86.20 14.75
CA LYS A 225 -104.45 -86.59 15.03
C LYS A 225 -105.51 -85.73 14.33
N GLU A 226 -106.10 -86.27 13.26
CA GLU A 226 -107.57 -86.44 13.04
C GLU A 226 -107.87 -86.88 11.58
N ILE A 227 -108.95 -87.66 11.36
CA ILE A 227 -109.18 -88.46 10.13
C ILE A 227 -110.70 -88.61 9.82
N GLN A 228 -111.08 -88.54 8.53
CA GLN A 228 -112.41 -88.89 7.91
C GLN A 228 -113.60 -88.00 8.35
N THR A 229 -114.72 -87.84 7.61
CA THR A 229 -115.63 -88.72 6.82
C THR A 229 -116.34 -87.89 5.69
N GLU A 230 -117.26 -88.33 4.79
CA GLU A 230 -117.90 -89.61 4.39
C GLU A 230 -118.43 -89.57 2.92
N ASN A 231 -119.23 -90.58 2.49
CA ASN A 231 -119.80 -90.76 1.12
C ASN A 231 -121.37 -90.57 1.14
N GLU A 232 -122.29 -91.07 0.27
CA GLU A 232 -122.30 -91.89 -0.98
C GLU A 232 -123.68 -91.79 -1.73
N THR A 233 -123.89 -92.64 -2.76
CA THR A 233 -125.18 -93.12 -3.38
C THR A 233 -125.85 -92.34 -4.55
N VAL A 234 -126.80 -92.93 -5.31
CA VAL A 234 -126.67 -94.01 -6.35
C VAL A 234 -128.01 -94.29 -7.11
N GLN A 235 -127.96 -94.43 -8.47
CA GLN A 235 -128.99 -95.01 -9.40
C GLN A 235 -130.39 -94.30 -9.46
N ASN A 236 -131.34 -94.56 -10.39
CA ASN A 236 -131.50 -95.56 -11.47
C ASN A 236 -132.15 -94.96 -12.77
N ARG A 237 -132.63 -95.80 -13.71
CA ARG A 237 -132.88 -95.52 -15.15
C ARG A 237 -134.28 -95.05 -15.61
N GLU A 238 -134.26 -94.23 -16.68
CA GLU A 238 -135.07 -94.25 -17.93
C GLU A 238 -136.61 -94.39 -17.91
N SER A 239 -137.34 -93.37 -18.42
CA SER A 239 -138.10 -93.43 -19.70
C SER A 239 -139.09 -92.26 -19.93
N GLN A 240 -138.69 -91.19 -20.63
CA GLN A 240 -139.63 -90.29 -21.37
C GLN A 240 -138.87 -89.38 -22.35
N CYS A 241 -138.80 -89.76 -23.63
CA CYS A 241 -137.74 -89.33 -24.54
C CYS A 241 -138.06 -88.12 -25.46
N GLU A 242 -138.91 -87.19 -25.03
CA GLU A 242 -139.30 -86.03 -25.88
C GLU A 242 -139.08 -84.66 -25.21
N LEU A 243 -139.12 -84.60 -23.86
CA LEU A 243 -138.54 -83.48 -23.10
C LEU A 243 -137.00 -83.43 -23.21
N ILE A 244 -136.37 -84.57 -23.53
CA ILE A 244 -134.91 -84.72 -23.58
C ILE A 244 -134.30 -83.81 -24.65
N ILE A 245 -134.90 -83.67 -25.84
CA ILE A 245 -134.31 -82.88 -26.93
C ILE A 245 -134.29 -81.38 -26.60
N SER A 246 -135.34 -80.85 -25.94
CA SER A 246 -135.31 -79.47 -25.43
C SER A 246 -134.27 -79.32 -24.33
N GLY A 247 -134.17 -80.30 -23.42
CA GLY A 247 -133.15 -80.36 -22.38
C GLY A 247 -131.73 -80.38 -22.95
N GLU A 248 -131.48 -81.16 -23.99
CA GLU A 248 -130.18 -81.27 -24.68
C GLU A 248 -129.83 -80.00 -25.45
N VAL A 249 -130.79 -79.34 -26.11
CA VAL A 249 -130.55 -78.06 -26.79
C VAL A 249 -130.26 -76.96 -25.78
N ASP A 250 -131.01 -76.86 -24.67
CA ASP A 250 -130.71 -75.88 -23.62
C ASP A 250 -129.44 -76.25 -22.83
N LEU A 251 -129.08 -77.54 -22.70
CA LEU A 251 -127.79 -78.00 -22.15
C LEU A 251 -126.63 -77.65 -23.10
N LEU A 252 -126.79 -77.81 -24.42
CA LEU A 252 -125.81 -77.35 -25.42
C LEU A 252 -125.66 -75.84 -25.37
N LYS A 253 -126.76 -75.09 -25.21
CA LYS A 253 -126.79 -73.62 -25.13
C LYS A 253 -126.21 -73.12 -23.81
N GLN A 254 -126.40 -73.84 -22.70
CA GLN A 254 -125.64 -73.64 -21.46
C GLN A 254 -124.16 -73.95 -21.67
N LYS A 255 -123.81 -75.04 -22.36
CA LYS A 255 -122.41 -75.44 -22.61
C LYS A 255 -121.69 -74.49 -23.57
N VAL A 256 -122.36 -73.94 -24.58
CA VAL A 256 -121.85 -72.88 -25.46
C VAL A 256 -121.74 -71.55 -24.71
N LYS A 257 -122.65 -71.23 -23.78
CA LYS A 257 -122.48 -70.09 -22.87
C LYS A 257 -121.32 -70.29 -21.90
N SER A 258 -121.11 -71.51 -21.39
CA SER A 258 -119.96 -71.87 -20.56
C SER A 258 -118.68 -71.71 -21.36
N LEU A 259 -118.57 -72.35 -22.53
CA LEU A 259 -117.41 -72.23 -23.42
C LEU A 259 -117.12 -70.80 -23.88
N ASN A 260 -118.14 -69.97 -24.16
CA ASN A 260 -117.92 -68.55 -24.44
C ASN A 260 -117.45 -67.77 -23.20
N LYS A 261 -117.96 -68.08 -22.01
CA LYS A 261 -117.49 -67.50 -20.75
C LYS A 261 -116.06 -67.93 -20.44
N GLU A 262 -115.73 -69.20 -20.63
CA GLU A 262 -114.38 -69.77 -20.51
C GLU A 262 -113.42 -69.15 -21.53
N LEU A 263 -113.85 -68.95 -22.77
CA LEU A 263 -113.07 -68.28 -23.82
C LEU A 263 -112.87 -66.78 -23.54
N GLN A 264 -113.90 -66.09 -23.03
CA GLN A 264 -113.81 -64.68 -22.64
C GLN A 264 -112.92 -64.52 -21.39
N GLU A 265 -113.04 -65.42 -20.42
CA GLU A 265 -112.12 -65.50 -19.28
C GLU A 265 -110.68 -65.84 -19.73
N ALA A 266 -110.50 -66.74 -20.70
CA ALA A 266 -109.20 -67.07 -21.27
C ALA A 266 -108.60 -65.88 -22.03
N SER A 267 -109.41 -65.10 -22.75
CA SER A 267 -108.98 -63.84 -23.39
C SER A 267 -108.57 -62.77 -22.36
N VAL A 268 -109.32 -62.62 -21.26
CA VAL A 268 -108.93 -61.73 -20.16
C VAL A 268 -107.65 -62.21 -19.47
N LYS A 269 -107.49 -63.53 -19.25
CA LYS A 269 -106.27 -64.14 -18.71
C LYS A 269 -105.08 -63.95 -19.66
N LEU A 270 -105.29 -64.05 -20.98
CA LEU A 270 -104.28 -63.81 -22.02
C LEU A 270 -103.84 -62.33 -22.04
N ASN A 271 -104.78 -61.39 -22.09
CA ASN A 271 -104.48 -59.95 -22.04
C ASN A 271 -103.74 -59.58 -20.73
N GLY A 272 -104.11 -60.22 -19.61
CA GLY A 272 -103.37 -60.13 -18.35
C GLY A 272 -101.93 -60.64 -18.45
N ALA A 273 -101.72 -61.80 -19.11
CA ALA A 273 -100.39 -62.36 -19.36
C ALA A 273 -99.55 -61.51 -20.33
N GLU A 274 -100.14 -60.89 -21.35
CA GLU A 274 -99.44 -59.96 -22.25
C GLU A 274 -99.03 -58.67 -21.54
N HIS A 275 -99.91 -58.09 -20.71
CA HIS A 275 -99.59 -56.94 -19.88
C HIS A 275 -98.49 -57.26 -18.84
N LEU A 276 -98.48 -58.47 -18.28
CA LEU A 276 -97.38 -58.97 -17.43
C LEU A 276 -96.08 -59.14 -18.24
N LYS A 277 -96.13 -59.71 -19.44
CA LYS A 277 -94.99 -59.85 -20.35
C LYS A 277 -94.36 -58.50 -20.68
N ILE A 278 -95.15 -57.49 -21.03
CA ILE A 278 -94.66 -56.13 -21.31
C ILE A 278 -93.96 -55.57 -20.06
N LYS A 279 -94.62 -55.63 -18.89
CA LYS A 279 -94.02 -55.18 -17.61
C LYS A 279 -92.73 -55.92 -17.24
N LEU A 280 -92.60 -57.20 -17.57
CA LEU A 280 -91.37 -57.97 -17.37
C LEU A 280 -90.28 -57.58 -18.38
N GLN A 281 -90.63 -57.30 -19.64
CA GLN A 281 -89.69 -56.82 -20.66
C GLN A 281 -89.17 -55.41 -20.33
N ASP A 282 -90.01 -54.52 -19.82
CA ASP A 282 -89.58 -53.16 -19.44
C ASP A 282 -88.72 -53.18 -18.18
N LYS A 283 -89.07 -54.00 -17.16
CA LYS A 283 -88.19 -54.26 -16.00
C LYS A 283 -86.85 -54.89 -16.39
N LEU A 284 -86.81 -55.72 -17.44
CA LEU A 284 -85.55 -56.27 -17.96
C LEU A 284 -84.67 -55.18 -18.58
N LYS A 285 -85.25 -54.24 -19.34
CA LYS A 285 -84.51 -53.07 -19.88
C LYS A 285 -84.00 -52.16 -18.77
N GLU A 286 -84.86 -51.85 -17.79
CA GLU A 286 -84.55 -51.01 -16.63
C GLU A 286 -83.41 -51.61 -15.80
N ASN A 287 -83.47 -52.93 -15.52
CA ASN A 287 -82.38 -53.65 -14.86
C ASN A 287 -81.09 -53.68 -15.68
N GLN A 288 -81.17 -53.79 -17.02
CA GLN A 288 -80.00 -53.76 -17.90
C GLN A 288 -79.31 -52.38 -17.86
N VAL A 289 -80.07 -51.29 -18.03
CA VAL A 289 -79.53 -49.92 -17.92
C VAL A 289 -78.90 -49.70 -16.54
N SER A 290 -79.58 -50.11 -15.47
CA SER A 290 -79.03 -50.01 -14.10
C SER A 290 -77.77 -50.88 -13.89
N LEU A 291 -77.62 -51.99 -14.61
CA LEU A 291 -76.43 -52.84 -14.58
C LEU A 291 -75.27 -52.18 -15.34
N ASP A 292 -75.54 -51.60 -16.51
CA ASP A 292 -74.54 -50.92 -17.34
C ASP A 292 -74.04 -49.64 -16.65
N GLU A 293 -74.94 -48.88 -16.00
CA GLU A 293 -74.60 -47.76 -15.11
C GLU A 293 -73.70 -48.20 -13.95
N LYS A 294 -74.02 -49.32 -13.27
CA LYS A 294 -73.19 -49.86 -12.19
C LYS A 294 -71.81 -50.30 -12.67
N GLN A 295 -71.69 -50.87 -13.87
CA GLN A 295 -70.39 -51.20 -14.47
C GLN A 295 -69.58 -49.95 -14.80
N SER A 296 -70.23 -48.92 -15.37
CA SER A 296 -69.62 -47.62 -15.65
C SER A 296 -69.11 -46.93 -14.37
N LEU A 297 -69.92 -46.92 -13.31
CA LEU A 297 -69.55 -46.40 -11.99
C LEU A 297 -68.41 -47.21 -11.36
N ALA A 298 -68.43 -48.54 -11.43
CA ALA A 298 -67.35 -49.39 -10.92
C ALA A 298 -66.01 -49.13 -11.65
N TYR A 299 -66.05 -48.92 -12.97
CA TYR A 299 -64.88 -48.50 -13.75
C TYR A 299 -64.39 -47.10 -13.35
N ALA A 300 -65.30 -46.14 -13.13
CA ALA A 300 -64.97 -44.79 -12.69
C ALA A 300 -64.35 -44.78 -11.28
N VAL A 301 -64.90 -45.54 -10.34
CA VAL A 301 -64.33 -45.76 -9.00
C VAL A 301 -62.92 -46.35 -9.11
N LYS A 302 -62.74 -47.44 -9.87
CA LYS A 302 -61.42 -48.06 -10.04
C LYS A 302 -60.38 -47.15 -10.70
N LYS A 303 -60.81 -46.25 -11.59
CA LYS A 303 -59.95 -45.20 -12.16
C LYS A 303 -59.56 -44.14 -11.13
N LEU A 304 -60.46 -43.79 -10.20
CA LEU A 304 -60.17 -42.88 -9.09
C LEU A 304 -59.28 -43.53 -8.02
N GLU A 305 -59.47 -44.81 -7.70
CA GLU A 305 -58.61 -45.60 -6.81
C GLU A 305 -57.16 -45.56 -7.30
N LEU A 306 -56.91 -45.94 -8.56
CA LEU A 306 -55.59 -45.88 -9.19
C LEU A 306 -54.99 -44.46 -9.23
N HIS A 307 -55.83 -43.42 -9.35
CA HIS A 307 -55.36 -42.03 -9.30
C HIS A 307 -54.96 -41.63 -7.86
N VAL A 308 -55.71 -42.06 -6.85
CA VAL A 308 -55.38 -41.85 -5.43
C VAL A 308 -54.10 -42.62 -5.05
N GLU A 309 -53.94 -43.87 -5.47
CA GLU A 309 -52.71 -44.64 -5.26
C GLU A 309 -51.49 -43.96 -5.93
N SER A 310 -51.67 -43.41 -7.13
CA SER A 310 -50.64 -42.64 -7.84
C SER A 310 -50.27 -41.35 -7.10
N LEU A 311 -51.25 -40.60 -6.61
CA LEU A 311 -51.02 -39.38 -5.82
C LEU A 311 -50.38 -39.68 -4.45
N GLN A 312 -50.82 -40.73 -3.76
CA GLN A 312 -50.21 -41.20 -2.51
C GLN A 312 -48.75 -41.62 -2.72
N SER A 313 -48.46 -42.30 -3.83
CA SER A 313 -47.10 -42.68 -4.21
C SER A 313 -46.23 -41.45 -4.50
N ALA A 314 -46.77 -40.44 -5.20
CA ALA A 314 -46.07 -39.18 -5.46
C ALA A 314 -45.80 -38.39 -4.15
N ILE A 315 -46.79 -38.29 -3.26
CA ILE A 315 -46.63 -37.66 -1.93
C ILE A 315 -45.54 -38.36 -1.12
N LYS A 316 -45.52 -39.70 -1.10
CA LYS A 316 -44.50 -40.47 -0.39
C LYS A 316 -43.10 -40.27 -0.98
N MET A 317 -42.98 -40.20 -2.31
CA MET A 317 -41.70 -39.91 -2.96
C MET A 317 -41.19 -38.50 -2.65
N GLU A 318 -42.07 -37.50 -2.63
CA GLU A 318 -41.67 -36.13 -2.27
C GLU A 318 -41.35 -36.00 -0.76
N GLN A 319 -42.08 -36.71 0.11
CA GLN A 319 -41.75 -36.80 1.54
C GLN A 319 -40.33 -37.34 1.74
N ASN A 320 -40.02 -38.52 1.18
CA ASN A 320 -38.68 -39.12 1.22
C ASN A 320 -37.60 -38.16 0.66
N LYS A 321 -37.91 -37.45 -0.43
CA LYS A 321 -37.00 -36.45 -1.03
C LYS A 321 -36.72 -35.28 -0.08
N THR A 322 -37.76 -34.71 0.56
CA THR A 322 -37.56 -33.64 1.56
C THR A 322 -36.87 -34.13 2.83
N GLU A 323 -36.91 -35.41 3.14
CA GLU A 323 -36.15 -36.03 4.24
C GLU A 323 -34.65 -36.07 3.89
N VAL A 324 -34.30 -36.59 2.71
CA VAL A 324 -32.92 -36.58 2.19
C VAL A 324 -32.36 -35.16 2.04
N GLU A 325 -33.18 -34.19 1.60
CA GLU A 325 -32.77 -32.77 1.52
C GLU A 325 -32.49 -32.17 2.92
N LYS A 326 -33.22 -32.60 3.97
CA LYS A 326 -32.94 -32.20 5.36
C LYS A 326 -31.66 -32.85 5.90
N GLU A 327 -31.42 -34.13 5.61
CA GLU A 327 -30.17 -34.82 5.97
C GLU A 327 -28.95 -34.18 5.29
N GLN A 328 -29.07 -33.78 4.03
CA GLN A 328 -28.03 -33.02 3.33
C GLN A 328 -27.80 -31.64 3.95
N LEU A 329 -28.87 -30.93 4.33
CA LEU A 329 -28.77 -29.63 4.99
C LEU A 329 -28.09 -29.71 6.36
N THR A 330 -28.46 -30.68 7.21
CA THR A 330 -27.84 -30.84 8.54
C THR A 330 -26.40 -31.33 8.45
N SER A 331 -26.08 -32.20 7.48
CA SER A 331 -24.70 -32.59 7.15
C SER A 331 -23.86 -31.38 6.71
N LEU A 332 -24.41 -30.51 5.86
CA LEU A 332 -23.74 -29.27 5.42
C LEU A 332 -23.57 -28.27 6.57
N GLN A 333 -24.55 -28.14 7.46
CA GLN A 333 -24.44 -27.33 8.68
C GLN A 333 -23.31 -27.81 9.59
N ALA A 334 -23.24 -29.12 9.89
CA ALA A 334 -22.17 -29.70 10.69
C ALA A 334 -20.79 -29.53 10.03
N ALA A 335 -20.69 -29.63 8.70
CA ALA A 335 -19.45 -29.37 7.96
C ALA A 335 -19.02 -27.90 8.04
N TYR A 336 -19.97 -26.95 7.95
CA TYR A 336 -19.73 -25.52 8.10
C TYR A 336 -19.29 -25.16 9.53
N GLU A 337 -19.97 -25.69 10.55
CA GLU A 337 -19.61 -25.49 11.95
C GLU A 337 -18.20 -26.01 12.26
N LYS A 338 -17.87 -27.21 11.76
CA LYS A 338 -16.52 -27.77 11.87
C LYS A 338 -15.46 -26.87 11.21
N LEU A 339 -15.68 -26.41 9.98
CA LEU A 339 -14.74 -25.54 9.27
C LEU A 339 -14.55 -24.18 9.97
N ASN A 340 -15.62 -23.65 10.58
CA ASN A 340 -15.54 -22.43 11.39
C ASN A 340 -14.71 -22.62 12.67
N LEU A 341 -14.82 -23.78 13.34
CA LEU A 341 -13.97 -24.14 14.47
C LEU A 341 -12.50 -24.28 14.05
N GLU A 342 -12.20 -24.99 12.96
CA GLU A 342 -10.85 -25.15 12.40
C GLU A 342 -10.24 -23.78 12.02
N TYR A 343 -11.02 -22.87 11.45
CA TYR A 343 -10.59 -21.49 11.15
C TYR A 343 -10.28 -20.69 12.43
N GLN A 344 -11.11 -20.80 13.47
CA GLN A 344 -10.88 -20.12 14.75
C GLN A 344 -9.65 -20.68 15.49
N GLU A 345 -9.39 -21.99 15.37
CA GLU A 345 -8.16 -22.61 15.86
C GLU A 345 -6.92 -22.14 15.10
N LEU A 346 -6.96 -22.15 13.76
CA LEU A 346 -5.85 -21.64 12.94
C LEU A 346 -5.54 -20.18 13.30
N ARG A 347 -6.56 -19.33 13.42
CA ARG A 347 -6.42 -17.92 13.78
C ARG A 347 -5.85 -17.72 15.20
N ARG A 348 -6.21 -18.56 16.18
CA ARG A 348 -5.57 -18.55 17.51
C ARG A 348 -4.11 -18.97 17.41
N ASN A 349 -3.83 -20.09 16.74
CA ASN A 349 -2.49 -20.62 16.56
C ASN A 349 -1.57 -19.62 15.83
N GLU A 350 -2.09 -18.82 14.89
CA GLU A 350 -1.34 -17.73 14.24
C GLU A 350 -1.05 -16.55 15.18
N CYS A 351 -2.01 -16.17 16.03
CA CYS A 351 -1.81 -15.17 17.08
C CYS A 351 -0.88 -15.63 18.22
N GLU A 352 -0.63 -16.94 18.34
CA GLU A 352 0.30 -17.54 19.30
C GLU A 352 1.69 -17.81 18.69
N LYS A 353 1.77 -18.14 17.39
CA LYS A 353 3.04 -18.27 16.63
C LYS A 353 3.84 -16.98 16.60
N VAL A 354 3.19 -15.82 16.48
CA VAL A 354 3.85 -14.53 16.70
C VAL A 354 3.97 -14.34 18.20
N SER A 355 5.10 -14.75 18.77
CA SER A 355 5.35 -14.56 20.19
C SER A 355 5.27 -13.07 20.52
N LYS A 356 4.52 -12.74 21.59
CA LYS A 356 4.37 -11.36 22.05
C LYS A 356 5.72 -10.81 22.53
N GLU A 357 6.66 -11.70 22.85
CA GLU A 357 8.00 -11.40 23.31
C GLU A 357 8.93 -11.12 22.11
N GLU A 358 8.85 -11.90 21.03
CA GLU A 358 9.54 -11.61 19.76
C GLU A 358 9.09 -10.28 19.16
N PHE A 359 7.78 -10.00 19.18
CA PHE A 359 7.25 -8.72 18.70
C PHE A 359 7.74 -7.53 19.53
N LYS A 360 7.82 -7.67 20.86
CA LYS A 360 8.43 -6.65 21.74
C LYS A 360 9.93 -6.48 21.47
N GLU A 361 10.66 -7.57 21.24
CA GLU A 361 12.09 -7.53 20.95
C GLU A 361 12.36 -6.82 19.60
N LEU A 362 11.54 -7.07 18.58
CA LEU A 362 11.60 -6.36 17.30
C LEU A 362 11.30 -4.86 17.45
N LEU A 363 10.30 -4.48 18.26
CA LEU A 363 10.03 -3.07 18.56
C LEU A 363 11.19 -2.40 19.33
N GLN A 364 11.81 -3.09 20.28
CA GLN A 364 12.99 -2.58 21.00
C GLN A 364 14.21 -2.43 20.08
N LYS A 365 14.42 -3.36 19.15
CA LYS A 365 15.46 -3.25 18.12
C LYS A 365 15.20 -2.07 17.18
N LEU A 366 13.95 -1.82 16.80
CA LEU A 366 13.56 -0.67 15.97
C LEU A 366 13.86 0.66 16.69
N ASP A 367 13.38 0.84 17.93
CA ASP A 367 13.63 2.02 18.76
C ASP A 367 15.13 2.28 18.98
N ALA A 368 15.92 1.23 19.21
CA ALA A 368 17.37 1.32 19.33
C ALA A 368 18.04 1.76 18.02
N CYS A 369 17.60 1.24 16.88
CA CYS A 369 18.07 1.64 15.55
C CYS A 369 17.70 3.08 15.20
N GLU A 370 16.47 3.52 15.50
CA GLU A 370 16.01 4.90 15.29
C GLU A 370 16.84 5.90 16.12
N LYS A 371 17.10 5.59 17.39
CA LYS A 371 17.97 6.40 18.28
C LYS A 371 19.43 6.42 17.80
N ALA A 372 19.95 5.30 17.30
CA ALA A 372 21.29 5.23 16.73
C ALA A 372 21.40 6.06 15.43
N LEU A 373 20.37 6.03 14.58
CA LEU A 373 20.28 6.82 13.35
C LEU A 373 20.19 8.32 13.67
N ALA A 374 19.34 8.71 14.61
CA ALA A 374 19.23 10.10 15.08
C ALA A 374 20.57 10.63 15.63
N LYS A 375 21.31 9.82 16.41
CA LYS A 375 22.67 10.18 16.85
C LYS A 375 23.63 10.33 15.66
N LYS A 376 23.59 9.41 14.68
CA LYS A 376 24.44 9.51 13.49
C LYS A 376 24.11 10.73 12.63
N GLN A 377 22.85 11.15 12.58
CA GLN A 377 22.46 12.39 11.92
C GLN A 377 23.06 13.62 12.62
N PHE A 378 23.02 13.68 13.95
CA PHE A 378 23.68 14.75 14.72
C PHE A 378 25.21 14.79 14.48
N GLU A 379 25.88 13.63 14.56
CA GLU A 379 27.32 13.52 14.25
C GLU A 379 27.63 13.98 12.80
N ILE A 380 26.74 13.71 11.84
CA ILE A 380 26.87 14.17 10.44
C ILE A 380 26.73 15.69 10.32
N ASP A 381 25.81 16.31 11.08
CA ASP A 381 25.57 17.75 10.99
C ASP A 381 26.67 18.57 11.70
N GLU A 382 27.22 18.08 12.82
CA GLU A 382 28.44 18.60 13.45
C GLU A 382 29.65 18.53 12.49
N MET A 383 29.78 17.42 11.75
CA MET A 383 30.81 17.29 10.70
C MET A 383 30.59 18.23 9.51
N LYS A 384 29.33 18.60 9.18
CA LYS A 384 29.07 19.62 8.14
C LYS A 384 29.48 21.01 8.59
N GLU A 385 29.13 21.40 9.82
CA GLU A 385 29.46 22.72 10.38
C GLU A 385 30.97 22.95 10.46
N THR A 386 31.71 21.95 10.94
CA THR A 386 33.18 21.99 10.95
C THR A 386 33.77 22.01 9.53
N VAL A 387 33.17 21.33 8.56
CA VAL A 387 33.58 21.40 7.14
C VAL A 387 33.24 22.73 6.47
N THR A 388 32.17 23.43 6.84
CA THR A 388 31.92 24.80 6.35
C THR A 388 32.92 25.78 6.94
N LYS A 389 33.18 25.73 8.25
CA LYS A 389 34.19 26.59 8.87
C LYS A 389 35.59 26.40 8.26
N HIS A 390 36.02 25.15 8.07
CA HIS A 390 37.33 24.89 7.45
C HIS A 390 37.43 25.38 5.98
N LYS A 391 36.32 25.66 5.29
CA LYS A 391 36.36 26.32 3.97
C LYS A 391 36.60 27.81 4.11
N GLU A 392 35.90 28.47 5.04
CA GLU A 392 36.10 29.89 5.37
C GLU A 392 37.54 30.17 5.83
N ASP A 393 38.11 29.26 6.66
CA ASP A 393 39.51 29.29 7.06
C ASP A 393 40.47 29.10 5.85
N MET A 394 40.13 28.22 4.91
CA MET A 394 40.93 27.98 3.68
C MET A 394 40.89 29.15 2.70
N GLU A 395 39.72 29.75 2.46
CA GLU A 395 39.55 30.96 1.65
C GLU A 395 40.38 32.12 2.25
N THR A 396 40.41 32.23 3.58
CA THR A 396 41.26 33.19 4.30
C THR A 396 42.75 32.91 4.08
N ILE A 397 43.18 31.64 4.08
CA ILE A 397 44.57 31.24 3.79
C ILE A 397 44.96 31.58 2.33
N GLU A 398 44.05 31.44 1.37
CA GLU A 398 44.32 31.81 -0.03
C GLU A 398 44.50 33.32 -0.20
N LEU A 399 43.68 34.14 0.47
CA LEU A 399 43.86 35.60 0.51
C LEU A 399 45.20 36.01 1.14
N LEU A 400 45.59 35.39 2.27
CA LEU A 400 46.87 35.66 2.94
C LEU A 400 48.08 35.26 2.08
N ARG A 401 47.97 34.19 1.27
CA ARG A 401 49.02 33.81 0.30
C ARG A 401 49.16 34.87 -0.80
N ALA A 402 48.05 35.27 -1.42
CA ALA A 402 48.07 36.33 -2.44
C ALA A 402 48.63 37.65 -1.89
N GLN A 403 48.37 37.97 -0.62
CA GLN A 403 48.97 39.13 0.05
C GLN A 403 50.50 38.99 0.21
N ILE A 404 51.00 37.81 0.58
CA ILE A 404 52.45 37.54 0.65
C ILE A 404 53.09 37.65 -0.73
N ASP A 405 52.48 37.07 -1.77
CA ASP A 405 53.01 37.11 -3.14
C ASP A 405 53.08 38.55 -3.68
N LEU A 406 52.07 39.38 -3.39
CA LEU A 406 52.08 40.82 -3.69
C LEU A 406 53.22 41.55 -2.95
N PHE A 407 53.34 41.40 -1.63
CA PHE A 407 54.41 42.05 -0.87
C PHE A 407 55.82 41.59 -1.27
N CYS A 408 56.00 40.33 -1.68
CA CYS A 408 57.23 39.84 -2.27
C CYS A 408 57.52 40.52 -3.62
N SER A 409 56.50 40.68 -4.47
CA SER A 409 56.62 41.39 -5.76
C SER A 409 56.99 42.87 -5.57
N ASP A 410 56.29 43.57 -4.68
CA ASP A 410 56.53 44.97 -4.35
C ASP A 410 57.93 45.18 -3.76
N PHE A 411 58.38 44.30 -2.85
CA PHE A 411 59.73 44.34 -2.29
C PHE A 411 60.82 44.14 -3.36
N HIS A 412 60.62 43.22 -4.31
CA HIS A 412 61.56 43.02 -5.41
C HIS A 412 61.56 44.19 -6.40
N ALA A 413 60.40 44.82 -6.65
CA ALA A 413 60.29 46.00 -7.49
C ALA A 413 60.98 47.23 -6.87
N GLU A 414 60.71 47.53 -5.60
CA GLU A 414 61.39 48.59 -4.83
C GLU A 414 62.90 48.32 -4.75
N ARG A 415 63.32 47.06 -4.52
CA ARG A 415 64.75 46.72 -4.49
C ARG A 415 65.43 47.00 -5.84
N SER A 416 64.82 46.59 -6.95
CA SER A 416 65.36 46.83 -8.30
C SER A 416 65.37 48.32 -8.66
N ALA A 417 64.30 49.06 -8.34
CA ALA A 417 64.25 50.52 -8.54
C ALA A 417 65.36 51.23 -7.74
N ARG A 418 65.58 50.81 -6.49
CA ARG A 418 66.65 51.33 -5.63
C ARG A 418 68.06 50.97 -6.12
N GLU A 419 68.24 49.80 -6.72
CA GLU A 419 69.50 49.39 -7.36
C GLU A 419 69.78 50.24 -8.62
N ASN A 420 68.78 50.45 -9.47
CA ASN A 420 68.90 51.32 -10.66
C ASN A 420 69.27 52.75 -10.26
N ILE A 421 68.58 53.34 -9.28
CA ILE A 421 68.88 54.68 -8.74
C ILE A 421 70.30 54.74 -8.13
N HIS A 422 70.79 53.65 -7.54
CA HIS A 422 72.16 53.58 -7.05
C HIS A 422 73.19 53.58 -8.20
N GLN A 423 72.93 52.81 -9.25
CA GLN A 423 73.77 52.77 -10.44
C GLN A 423 73.80 54.13 -11.16
N GLU A 424 72.64 54.74 -11.43
CA GLU A 424 72.55 56.08 -12.03
C GLU A 424 73.32 57.13 -11.21
N LYS A 425 73.24 57.05 -9.88
CA LYS A 425 73.99 57.92 -8.96
C LYS A 425 75.50 57.68 -9.05
N GLU A 426 75.96 56.44 -9.17
CA GLU A 426 77.38 56.10 -9.34
C GLU A 426 77.92 56.54 -10.70
N GLU A 427 77.14 56.38 -11.77
CA GLU A 427 77.47 56.86 -13.12
C GLU A 427 77.57 58.41 -13.16
N LEU A 428 76.60 59.12 -12.56
CA LEU A 428 76.63 60.58 -12.42
C LEU A 428 77.80 61.05 -11.54
N ALA A 429 78.12 60.35 -10.47
CA ALA A 429 79.27 60.67 -9.61
C ALA A 429 80.60 60.47 -10.35
N ALA A 430 80.73 59.41 -11.14
CA ALA A 430 81.91 59.16 -11.99
C ALA A 430 82.05 60.22 -13.09
N HIS A 431 80.94 60.62 -13.74
CA HIS A 431 80.95 61.70 -14.72
C HIS A 431 81.33 63.05 -14.10
N LEU A 432 80.79 63.38 -12.93
CA LEU A 432 81.16 64.59 -12.18
C LEU A 432 82.63 64.58 -11.76
N ALA A 433 83.17 63.43 -11.32
CA ALA A 433 84.59 63.30 -10.99
C ALA A 433 85.50 63.49 -12.22
N PHE A 434 85.12 62.95 -13.38
CA PHE A 434 85.82 63.18 -14.65
C PHE A 434 85.81 64.68 -15.04
N MET A 435 84.64 65.32 -14.99
CA MET A 435 84.51 66.75 -15.28
C MET A 435 85.30 67.62 -14.30
N MET A 436 85.39 67.23 -13.02
CA MET A 436 86.26 67.90 -12.04
C MET A 436 87.74 67.75 -12.39
N GLN A 437 88.19 66.54 -12.75
CA GLN A 437 89.57 66.26 -13.15
C GLN A 437 89.96 67.03 -14.43
N GLU A 438 89.08 67.11 -15.42
CA GLU A 438 89.31 67.90 -16.63
C GLU A 438 89.38 69.41 -16.31
N ASN A 439 88.50 69.92 -15.44
CA ASN A 439 88.56 71.30 -14.97
C ASN A 439 89.83 71.60 -14.15
N GLU A 440 90.34 70.64 -13.39
CA GLU A 440 91.61 70.77 -12.66
C GLU A 440 92.80 70.81 -13.63
N LYS A 441 92.87 69.86 -14.57
CA LYS A 441 93.87 69.87 -15.66
C LYS A 441 93.84 71.15 -16.48
N LEU A 442 92.67 71.69 -16.80
CA LEU A 442 92.54 72.97 -17.51
C LEU A 442 93.04 74.15 -16.65
N LYS A 443 92.86 74.12 -15.33
CA LYS A 443 93.48 75.10 -14.41
C LYS A 443 95.00 74.94 -14.33
N GLU A 444 95.53 73.72 -14.36
CA GLU A 444 96.98 73.47 -14.47
C GLU A 444 97.55 73.98 -15.80
N GLU A 445 96.85 73.77 -16.92
CA GLU A 445 97.26 74.30 -18.22
C GLU A 445 97.17 75.85 -18.27
N ILE A 446 96.14 76.44 -17.67
CA ILE A 446 95.98 77.90 -17.56
C ILE A 446 97.06 78.50 -16.65
N THR A 447 97.30 77.94 -15.47
CA THR A 447 98.34 78.43 -14.55
C THR A 447 99.75 78.18 -15.09
N GLY A 448 99.98 77.09 -15.81
CA GLY A 448 101.19 76.84 -16.58
C GLY A 448 101.42 77.89 -17.68
N ARG A 449 100.38 78.21 -18.48
CA ARG A 449 100.43 79.30 -19.48
C ARG A 449 100.68 80.66 -18.82
N GLN A 450 99.99 80.98 -17.73
CA GLN A 450 100.20 82.23 -16.98
C GLN A 450 101.59 82.31 -16.36
N SER A 451 102.17 81.19 -15.91
CA SER A 451 103.55 81.12 -15.41
C SER A 451 104.56 81.39 -16.52
N ILE A 452 104.38 80.76 -17.70
CA ILE A 452 105.17 81.05 -18.90
C ILE A 452 105.02 82.52 -19.31
N GLU A 453 103.80 83.07 -19.30
CA GLU A 453 103.53 84.47 -19.62
C GLU A 453 104.15 85.44 -18.60
N GLN A 454 104.21 85.09 -17.31
CA GLN A 454 104.93 85.85 -16.29
C GLN A 454 106.45 85.78 -16.48
N LEU A 455 107.00 84.62 -16.85
CA LEU A 455 108.43 84.47 -17.19
C LEU A 455 108.78 85.27 -18.45
N GLN A 456 107.92 85.26 -19.47
CA GLN A 456 108.05 86.10 -20.66
C GLN A 456 107.97 87.59 -20.31
N LYS A 457 107.03 88.02 -19.47
CA LYS A 457 106.95 89.42 -18.98
C LYS A 457 108.16 89.85 -18.15
N ARG A 458 108.89 88.92 -17.53
CA ARG A 458 110.16 89.20 -16.82
C ARG A 458 111.39 89.27 -17.72
N HIS A 459 111.34 88.75 -18.94
CA HIS A 459 112.47 88.74 -19.88
C HIS A 459 112.22 89.45 -21.22
N GLY A 460 111.00 89.95 -21.45
CA GLY A 460 110.53 90.52 -22.71
C GLY A 460 110.16 92.00 -22.65
N SER A 461 110.94 92.86 -21.98
CA SER A 461 110.90 94.33 -22.17
C SER A 461 112.11 95.05 -21.58
N THR A 462 113.23 95.06 -22.32
CA THR A 462 114.25 96.12 -22.22
C THR A 462 114.79 96.45 -23.61
N MET A 463 114.12 97.36 -24.32
CA MET A 463 114.77 98.38 -25.15
C MET A 463 113.79 99.53 -25.44
N SER A 464 114.33 100.74 -25.56
CA SER A 464 113.59 101.96 -25.91
C SER A 464 113.22 101.97 -27.40
N GLY A 465 112.05 102.52 -27.73
CA GLY A 465 111.61 102.72 -29.11
C GLY A 465 110.48 103.76 -29.17
N ASP A 466 110.82 104.97 -29.58
CA ASP A 466 109.91 106.13 -29.72
C ASP A 466 108.78 105.87 -30.75
N GLY A 467 107.58 106.44 -30.55
CA GLY A 467 106.49 106.34 -31.54
C GLY A 467 105.04 106.26 -31.06
N SER A 468 104.53 107.32 -30.41
CA SER A 468 103.12 107.81 -30.49
C SER A 468 101.89 106.96 -30.07
N GLU A 469 100.82 107.68 -29.68
CA GLU A 469 99.40 107.28 -29.57
C GLU A 469 98.94 106.24 -28.53
N SER A 470 98.47 106.73 -27.37
CA SER A 470 97.29 106.18 -26.66
C SER A 470 96.77 107.12 -25.55
N PRO A 471 95.60 107.77 -25.73
CA PRO A 471 94.89 108.44 -24.64
C PRO A 471 94.11 107.41 -23.79
N CYS A 472 94.40 107.43 -22.49
CA CYS A 472 93.70 106.73 -21.41
C CYS A 472 92.18 106.50 -21.61
N LEU A 473 91.73 105.26 -21.40
CA LEU A 473 90.36 104.96 -20.96
C LEU A 473 90.37 104.06 -19.71
N VAL A 474 89.49 104.40 -18.77
CA VAL A 474 89.35 103.77 -17.45
C VAL A 474 88.46 102.52 -17.55
N PRO A 475 88.71 101.44 -16.79
CA PRO A 475 87.75 100.34 -16.66
C PRO A 475 86.41 100.85 -16.07
N ARG A 476 85.38 100.96 -16.91
CA ARG A 476 84.01 101.29 -16.50
C ARG A 476 83.02 100.28 -17.06
N GLY A 477 82.57 99.41 -16.18
CA GLY A 477 81.61 98.32 -16.38
C GLY A 477 81.79 97.36 -15.19
N MET A 478 80.78 96.89 -14.46
CA MET A 478 79.44 96.42 -14.88
C MET A 478 79.56 95.24 -15.87
N GLU A 479 78.97 94.06 -15.62
CA GLU A 479 78.15 93.68 -14.47
C GLU A 479 78.04 92.15 -14.28
N SER A 480 77.28 91.74 -13.27
CA SER A 480 76.78 90.40 -12.92
C SER A 480 77.02 89.26 -13.93
N ILE A 481 77.78 88.25 -13.49
CA ILE A 481 77.43 86.83 -13.71
C ILE A 481 77.49 86.11 -12.34
N TYR A 482 76.63 86.55 -11.42
CA TYR A 482 76.36 85.86 -10.14
C TYR A 482 74.86 85.82 -9.86
N GLN A 483 74.13 85.21 -10.80
CA GLN A 483 72.80 84.63 -10.61
C GLN A 483 72.95 83.18 -11.09
N GLN A 484 72.70 82.12 -10.30
CA GLN A 484 71.48 81.80 -9.55
C GLN A 484 70.23 81.71 -10.44
N ASP A 485 70.27 80.75 -11.36
CA ASP A 485 69.05 80.10 -11.88
C ASP A 485 68.39 79.25 -10.77
N LEU A 486 67.85 79.92 -9.76
CA LEU A 486 66.82 79.34 -8.90
C LEU A 486 65.49 79.42 -9.66
N PRO A 487 64.72 78.33 -9.80
CA PRO A 487 63.48 78.33 -10.57
C PRO A 487 62.45 79.25 -9.90
N VAL A 488 62.18 80.41 -10.53
CA VAL A 488 61.21 81.38 -10.00
C VAL A 488 59.79 80.87 -10.23
N HIS A 489 59.24 80.23 -9.21
CA HIS A 489 57.89 79.71 -9.21
C HIS A 489 56.88 80.87 -9.18
N THR A 490 55.86 80.82 -10.04
CA THR A 490 54.95 81.96 -10.29
C THR A 490 53.49 81.51 -10.20
N CYS A 491 52.65 82.24 -9.47
CA CYS A 491 51.24 81.92 -9.31
C CYS A 491 50.40 82.37 -10.53
N PRO A 492 49.71 81.46 -11.25
CA PRO A 492 49.03 81.80 -12.50
C PRO A 492 47.73 82.63 -12.32
N LYS A 493 47.22 82.80 -11.10
CA LYS A 493 46.01 83.64 -10.83
C LYS A 493 46.35 85.11 -10.60
N CYS A 494 47.56 85.43 -10.10
CA CYS A 494 47.95 86.77 -9.68
C CYS A 494 49.35 87.23 -10.11
N ASN A 495 50.13 86.36 -10.77
CA ASN A 495 51.53 86.56 -11.17
C ASN A 495 52.47 87.01 -10.03
N LEU A 496 52.23 86.51 -8.81
CA LEU A 496 53.19 86.63 -7.71
C LEU A 496 54.33 85.62 -7.92
N ASN A 497 55.56 86.12 -7.97
CA ASN A 497 56.79 85.34 -8.04
C ASN A 497 57.26 84.98 -6.61
N VAL A 498 57.62 83.72 -6.39
CA VAL A 498 58.10 83.19 -5.11
C VAL A 498 59.36 82.32 -5.34
N PRO A 499 60.26 82.21 -4.34
CA PRO A 499 61.61 81.66 -4.54
C PRO A 499 61.67 80.12 -4.58
N ASP A 500 60.59 79.44 -4.18
CA ASP A 500 60.51 77.99 -4.05
C ASP A 500 59.07 77.48 -4.26
N ILE A 501 58.92 76.17 -4.42
CA ILE A 501 57.63 75.54 -4.76
C ILE A 501 56.71 75.32 -3.54
N ASP A 502 57.25 75.20 -2.33
CA ASP A 502 56.43 75.03 -1.11
C ASP A 502 55.71 76.35 -0.79
N THR A 503 56.44 77.46 -0.87
CA THR A 503 55.89 78.82 -0.81
C THR A 503 54.85 79.05 -1.92
N LEU A 504 55.07 78.53 -3.13
CA LEU A 504 54.05 78.58 -4.18
C LEU A 504 52.81 77.75 -3.82
N GLN A 505 52.98 76.53 -3.31
CA GLN A 505 51.88 75.62 -3.03
C GLN A 505 51.00 76.11 -1.87
N ILE A 506 51.61 76.69 -0.83
CA ILE A 506 50.88 77.40 0.24
C ILE A 506 50.11 78.59 -0.35
N HIS A 507 50.79 79.47 -1.09
CA HIS A 507 50.15 80.64 -1.68
C HIS A 507 49.02 80.28 -2.65
N VAL A 508 49.18 79.26 -3.49
CA VAL A 508 48.16 78.82 -4.46
C VAL A 508 46.93 78.25 -3.74
N MET A 509 47.08 77.63 -2.57
CA MET A 509 45.96 77.13 -1.78
C MET A 509 45.11 78.29 -1.21
N ASP A 510 45.73 79.34 -0.67
CA ASP A 510 45.04 80.55 -0.22
C ASP A 510 44.53 81.42 -1.39
N CYS A 511 45.22 81.38 -2.52
CA CYS A 511 44.94 82.23 -3.68
C CYS A 511 43.88 81.63 -4.61
N ILE A 512 43.64 80.31 -4.63
CA ILE A 512 42.59 79.71 -5.49
C ILE A 512 41.18 80.05 -5.00
N THR A 513 40.97 80.21 -3.69
CA THR A 513 39.73 80.75 -3.10
C THR A 513 39.39 82.18 -3.53
#